data_AF-A0A9P7YKS2-F1
#
_entry.id   AF-A0A9P7YKS2-F1
#
_cell.length_a   1.000
_cell.length_b   1.000
_cell.length_c   1.000
_cell.angle_alpha   90.00
_cell.angle_beta   90.00
_cell.angle_gamma   90.00
#
_symmetry.space_group_name_H-M   'P 1'
#
loop_
_entity.id
_entity.type
_entity.pdbx_description
1 polymer ?
#
loop_
_entity_poly.entity_id
_entity_poly.type
_entity_poly.pdbx_seq_one_letter_code
_entity_poly.pdbx_strand_id
1 'polypeptide(L)'
;MASNLLHNSSTNLAYHLTDISLAPVLSSSNRPASRASQSESRALTGLTTSALTAYDSASRLGLGAPLRIMIEMKSDGPLVFHSYLSPQGQSNALGRGIIEQARAELRPLSGTTETEGGSPILPETPLTGEDPLVNGELSRTQGAEASATNETENNVSQAPPLLVASVIAPTSSEAGEARGLAARLEMVGRQFQREWAAEQLQAEDHDGEDG
;
A
#
# COMPACT_ATOMS: atom_id res chain seq x y z
N MET A 1 -19.67 10.96 9.33
CA MET A 1 -19.12 10.75 10.70
C MET A 1 -17.57 10.63 10.74
N ALA A 2 -16.83 10.99 9.68
CA ALA A 2 -15.38 10.81 9.62
C ALA A 2 -14.55 11.89 10.37
N SER A 3 -15.15 13.04 10.69
CA SER A 3 -14.41 14.21 11.18
C SER A 3 -13.81 14.05 12.59
N ASN A 4 -14.36 13.15 13.43
CA ASN A 4 -13.91 13.00 14.83
C ASN A 4 -12.67 12.11 15.00
N LEU A 5 -12.25 11.36 13.98
CA LEU A 5 -11.10 10.43 14.08
C LEU A 5 -9.73 11.11 13.92
N LEU A 6 -9.69 12.36 13.48
CA LEU A 6 -8.46 13.15 13.25
C LEU A 6 -8.20 14.22 14.31
N HIS A 7 -9.02 14.33 15.36
CA HIS A 7 -8.96 15.41 16.35
C HIS A 7 -7.82 15.32 17.38
N ASN A 8 -6.85 14.41 17.22
CA ASN A 8 -5.72 14.32 18.13
C ASN A 8 -4.40 14.81 17.47
N SER A 9 -4.01 16.02 17.90
CA SER A 9 -2.65 16.37 18.36
C SER A 9 -1.48 16.49 17.38
N SER A 10 -1.65 17.04 16.18
CA SER A 10 -0.50 17.53 15.41
C SER A 10 -0.86 18.78 14.61
N THR A 11 -0.92 19.92 15.32
CA THR A 11 -1.20 21.25 14.75
C THR A 11 -0.17 21.69 13.70
N ASN A 12 0.99 21.05 13.65
CA ASN A 12 2.13 21.40 12.79
C ASN A 12 2.19 20.60 11.48
N LEU A 13 1.44 19.49 11.38
CA LEU A 13 1.43 18.64 10.20
C LEU A 13 0.35 19.09 9.20
N ALA A 14 0.73 19.19 7.93
CA ALA A 14 -0.23 19.39 6.85
C ALA A 14 -0.60 18.03 6.23
N TYR A 15 -1.87 17.87 5.83
CA TYR A 15 -2.32 16.61 5.25
C TYR A 15 -3.40 16.80 4.20
N HIS A 16 -3.44 15.86 3.26
CA HIS A 16 -4.38 15.87 2.15
C HIS A 16 -4.75 14.44 1.75
N LEU A 17 -6.02 14.09 1.74
CA LEU A 17 -6.55 12.86 1.18
C LEU A 17 -7.42 13.23 -0.01
N THR A 18 -7.03 12.81 -1.22
CA THR A 18 -7.73 13.11 -2.47
C THR A 18 -7.88 11.86 -3.31
N ASP A 19 -8.76 11.91 -4.30
CA ASP A 19 -8.75 10.98 -5.42
C ASP A 19 -7.73 11.40 -6.51
N ILE A 20 -7.74 10.70 -7.64
CA ILE A 20 -6.92 11.03 -8.83
C ILE A 20 -7.36 12.31 -9.54
N SER A 21 -8.60 12.75 -9.34
CA SER A 21 -9.14 14.00 -9.91
C SER A 21 -8.79 15.22 -9.05
N LEU A 22 -8.06 15.01 -7.95
CA LEU A 22 -7.69 16.01 -6.94
C LEU A 22 -8.91 16.56 -6.18
N ALA A 23 -10.03 15.83 -6.18
CA ALA A 23 -11.17 16.12 -5.33
C ALA A 23 -10.79 15.80 -3.87
N PRO A 24 -10.82 16.80 -2.96
CA PRO A 24 -10.43 16.58 -1.58
C PRO A 24 -11.51 15.81 -0.82
N VAL A 25 -11.14 14.66 -0.27
CA VAL A 25 -11.97 13.91 0.70
C VAL A 25 -11.76 14.50 2.09
N LEU A 26 -10.50 14.73 2.46
CA LEU A 26 -10.09 15.37 3.72
C LEU A 26 -8.84 16.22 3.51
N SER A 27 -8.79 17.42 4.08
CA SER A 27 -7.63 18.30 3.95
C SER A 27 -7.44 19.18 5.18
N SER A 28 -6.18 19.38 5.60
CA SER A 28 -5.82 20.36 6.65
C SER A 28 -6.11 21.80 6.24
N SER A 29 -6.11 22.08 4.93
CA SER A 29 -6.37 23.43 4.38
C SER A 29 -7.85 23.83 4.42
N ASN A 30 -8.77 22.96 4.84
CA ASN A 30 -10.22 23.24 4.91
C ASN A 30 -10.62 24.08 6.15
N ARG A 31 -9.64 24.75 6.77
CA ARG A 31 -9.82 25.72 7.88
C ARG A 31 -10.43 27.03 7.36
N PRO A 32 -11.10 27.84 8.21
CA PRO A 32 -11.77 29.08 7.80
C PRO A 32 -10.87 29.94 6.90
N ALA A 33 -11.49 30.46 5.83
CA ALA A 33 -10.80 31.08 4.69
C ALA A 33 -9.80 32.16 5.14
N SER A 34 -8.52 31.80 5.09
CA SER A 34 -7.40 32.71 5.28
C SER A 34 -6.51 32.62 4.04
N ARG A 35 -5.73 33.68 3.76
CA ARG A 35 -4.75 33.63 2.66
C ARG A 35 -3.74 32.48 2.84
N ALA A 36 -3.42 32.15 4.10
CA ALA A 36 -2.55 31.04 4.43
C ALA A 36 -3.17 29.69 4.03
N SER A 37 -4.45 29.45 4.34
CA SER A 37 -5.12 28.19 3.97
C SER A 37 -5.30 28.03 2.46
N GLN A 38 -5.47 29.12 1.71
CA GLN A 38 -5.49 29.06 0.23
C GLN A 38 -4.12 28.70 -0.36
N SER A 39 -3.03 29.28 0.18
CA SER A 39 -1.67 28.95 -0.25
C SER A 39 -1.29 27.51 0.08
N GLU A 40 -1.67 27.04 1.27
CA GLU A 40 -1.47 25.66 1.71
C GLU A 40 -2.20 24.68 0.79
N SER A 41 -3.49 24.92 0.49
CA SER A 41 -4.26 24.09 -0.44
C SER A 41 -3.57 23.96 -1.79
N ARG A 42 -3.09 25.08 -2.36
CA ARG A 42 -2.40 25.05 -3.66
C ARG A 42 -1.09 24.26 -3.60
N ALA A 43 -0.33 24.38 -2.51
CA ALA A 43 0.90 23.63 -2.31
C ALA A 43 0.64 22.12 -2.16
N LEU A 44 -0.37 21.75 -1.37
CA LEU A 44 -0.80 20.35 -1.18
C LEU A 44 -1.28 19.73 -2.48
N THR A 45 -2.08 20.45 -3.27
CA THR A 45 -2.50 19.99 -4.60
C THR A 45 -1.29 19.77 -5.51
N GLY A 46 -0.32 20.70 -5.52
CA GLY A 46 0.91 20.54 -6.30
C GLY A 46 1.74 19.31 -5.91
N LEU A 47 1.88 19.04 -4.60
CA LEU A 47 2.56 17.85 -4.10
C LEU A 47 1.82 16.56 -4.49
N THR A 48 0.49 16.52 -4.35
CA THR A 48 -0.31 15.37 -4.77
C THR A 48 -0.20 15.14 -6.29
N THR A 49 -0.21 16.18 -7.13
CA THR A 49 0.03 16.04 -8.58
C THR A 49 1.40 15.43 -8.88
N SER A 50 2.44 15.85 -8.15
CA SER A 50 3.77 15.25 -8.27
C SER A 50 3.77 13.78 -7.85
N ALA A 51 3.06 13.44 -6.77
CA ALA A 51 2.90 12.06 -6.33
C ALA A 51 2.18 11.18 -7.37
N LEU A 52 1.12 11.67 -8.01
CA LEU A 52 0.44 10.96 -9.09
C LEU A 52 1.35 10.76 -10.30
N THR A 53 2.16 11.76 -10.64
CA THR A 53 3.18 11.66 -11.70
C THR A 53 4.21 10.59 -11.37
N ALA A 54 4.67 10.50 -10.11
CA ALA A 54 5.58 9.46 -9.65
C ALA A 54 4.95 8.06 -9.74
N TYR A 55 3.66 7.94 -9.40
CA TYR A 55 2.90 6.69 -9.51
C TYR A 55 2.79 6.20 -10.95
N ASP A 56 2.41 7.08 -11.89
CA ASP A 56 2.32 6.75 -13.32
C ASP A 56 3.70 6.40 -13.88
N SER A 57 4.73 7.18 -13.52
CA SER A 57 6.11 6.93 -13.96
C SER A 57 6.61 5.55 -13.51
N ALA A 58 6.39 5.18 -12.25
CA ALA A 58 6.77 3.86 -11.74
C ALA A 58 6.07 2.72 -12.50
N SER A 59 4.78 2.91 -12.81
CA SER A 59 3.98 1.94 -13.57
C SER A 59 4.52 1.78 -14.99
N ARG A 60 4.81 2.89 -15.69
CA ARG A 60 5.36 2.87 -17.07
C ARG A 60 6.76 2.28 -17.15
N LEU A 61 7.57 2.45 -16.11
CA LEU A 61 8.91 1.90 -16.03
C LEU A 61 8.92 0.42 -15.60
N GLY A 62 7.75 -0.19 -15.36
CA GLY A 62 7.66 -1.59 -14.93
C GLY A 62 8.14 -1.84 -13.49
N LEU A 63 8.22 -0.79 -12.67
CA LEU A 63 8.62 -0.89 -11.25
C LEU A 63 7.46 -1.34 -10.34
N GLY A 64 6.28 -1.54 -10.91
CA GLY A 64 5.04 -1.87 -10.20
C GLY A 64 4.32 -0.64 -9.66
N ALA A 65 3.19 -0.87 -8.97
CA ALA A 65 2.39 0.18 -8.34
C ALA A 65 2.99 0.57 -6.98
N PRO A 66 3.45 1.83 -6.79
CA PRO A 66 3.95 2.28 -5.50
C PRO A 66 2.89 2.17 -4.40
N LEU A 67 3.27 1.66 -3.24
CA LEU A 67 2.39 1.62 -2.06
C LEU A 67 2.54 2.90 -1.24
N ARG A 68 3.79 3.31 -1.01
CA ARG A 68 4.16 4.52 -0.28
C ARG A 68 5.43 5.11 -0.84
N ILE A 69 5.52 6.43 -0.85
CA ILE A 69 6.72 7.20 -1.13
C ILE A 69 7.01 8.09 0.08
N MET A 70 8.25 8.09 0.55
CA MET A 70 8.75 8.98 1.59
C MET A 70 9.86 9.84 1.01
N ILE A 71 9.74 11.16 1.18
CA ILE A 71 10.72 12.14 0.72
C ILE A 71 11.25 12.85 1.95
N GLU A 72 12.55 12.75 2.18
CA GLU A 72 13.25 13.43 3.27
C GLU A 72 14.17 14.49 2.69
N MET A 73 13.98 15.74 3.12
CA MET A 73 14.87 16.82 2.76
C MET A 73 16.07 16.87 3.71
N LYS A 74 17.24 17.26 3.20
CA LYS A 74 18.48 17.34 3.98
C LYS A 74 18.35 18.29 5.18
N SER A 75 19.22 18.11 6.17
CA SER A 75 19.44 19.04 7.29
C SER A 75 18.23 19.22 8.22
N ASP A 76 17.62 18.10 8.66
CA ASP A 76 16.38 18.10 9.45
C ASP A 76 15.23 18.88 8.76
N GLY A 77 15.23 18.82 7.43
CA GLY A 77 14.26 19.51 6.60
C GLY A 77 12.90 18.81 6.58
N PRO A 78 11.97 19.34 5.76
CA PRO A 78 10.64 18.78 5.64
C PRO A 78 10.64 17.32 5.22
N LEU A 79 9.63 16.59 5.68
CA LEU A 79 9.41 15.21 5.33
C LEU A 79 8.01 15.05 4.72
N VAL A 80 7.93 14.38 3.58
CA VAL A 80 6.67 14.15 2.86
C VAL A 80 6.40 12.66 2.75
N PHE A 81 5.20 12.25 3.13
CA PHE A 81 4.67 10.91 2.92
C PHE A 81 3.54 10.96 1.90
N HIS A 82 3.61 10.10 0.88
CA HIS A 82 2.50 9.79 0.01
C HIS A 82 2.16 8.31 0.16
N SER A 83 0.90 8.00 0.43
CA SER A 83 0.35 6.64 0.44
C SER A 83 -0.69 6.51 -0.66
N TYR A 84 -0.56 5.46 -1.48
CA TYR A 84 -1.46 5.19 -2.58
C TYR A 84 -2.41 4.05 -2.20
N LEU A 85 -3.70 4.35 -2.18
CA LEU A 85 -4.74 3.42 -1.77
C LEU A 85 -5.44 2.88 -3.01
N SER A 86 -4.83 1.87 -3.62
CA SER A 86 -5.48 1.14 -4.70
C SER A 86 -6.64 0.30 -4.16
N PRO A 87 -7.81 0.27 -4.82
CA PRO A 87 -8.97 -0.53 -4.41
C PRO A 87 -8.62 -2.02 -4.29
N GLN A 88 -7.83 -2.50 -5.24
CA GLN A 88 -7.36 -3.89 -5.31
C GLN A 88 -6.26 -4.22 -4.30
N GLY A 89 -5.71 -3.22 -3.59
CA GLY A 89 -4.61 -3.40 -2.64
C GLY A 89 -5.01 -4.17 -1.36
N GLN A 90 -6.31 -4.38 -1.11
CA GLN A 90 -6.76 -5.16 0.05
C GLN A 90 -6.46 -6.67 -0.10
N SER A 91 -6.55 -7.22 -1.33
CA SER A 91 -6.26 -8.65 -1.55
C SER A 91 -4.79 -8.98 -1.28
N ASN A 92 -3.87 -8.09 -1.66
CA ASN A 92 -2.43 -8.27 -1.44
C ASN A 92 -1.99 -8.06 0.02
N ALA A 93 -2.67 -7.21 0.79
CA ALA A 93 -2.34 -6.97 2.20
C ALA A 93 -2.74 -8.16 3.10
N LEU A 94 -3.91 -8.77 2.84
CA LEU A 94 -4.34 -10.01 3.51
C LEU A 94 -3.42 -11.19 3.17
N GLY A 95 -2.97 -11.28 1.90
CA GLY A 95 -1.99 -12.28 1.48
C GLY A 95 -0.65 -12.17 2.22
N ARG A 96 -0.17 -10.95 2.49
CA ARG A 96 1.07 -10.74 3.28
C ARG A 96 0.92 -11.10 4.75
N GLY A 97 -0.24 -10.88 5.36
CA GLY A 97 -0.51 -11.29 6.74
C GLY A 97 -0.46 -12.81 6.94
N ILE A 98 -1.02 -13.56 5.98
CA ILE A 98 -1.00 -15.04 5.99
C ILE A 98 0.43 -15.57 5.79
N ILE A 99 1.21 -14.95 4.90
CA ILE A 99 2.62 -15.33 4.67
C ILE A 99 3.49 -15.05 5.91
N GLU A 100 3.29 -13.92 6.60
CA GLU A 100 4.04 -13.60 7.82
C GLU A 100 3.65 -14.52 8.99
N GLN A 101 2.37 -14.89 9.09
CA GLN A 101 1.89 -15.85 10.09
C GLN A 101 2.43 -17.27 9.82
N ALA A 102 2.47 -17.71 8.56
CA ALA A 102 3.11 -18.97 8.16
C ALA A 102 4.64 -18.97 8.43
N ARG A 103 5.30 -17.81 8.29
CA ARG A 103 6.73 -17.65 8.61
C ARG A 103 7.01 -17.70 10.12
N ALA A 104 6.08 -17.24 10.95
CA ALA A 104 6.17 -17.33 12.40
C ALA A 104 6.00 -18.77 12.91
N GLU A 105 5.15 -19.57 12.25
CA GLU A 105 4.92 -20.98 12.60
C GLU A 105 6.04 -21.93 12.15
N LEU A 106 6.88 -21.52 11.20
CA LEU A 106 8.00 -22.33 10.69
C LEU A 106 9.36 -21.97 11.29
N ARG A 107 9.43 -21.20 12.39
CA ARG A 107 10.71 -20.98 13.08
C ARG A 107 11.20 -22.30 13.71
N PRO A 108 12.38 -22.83 13.34
CA PRO A 108 12.94 -23.99 14.01
C PRO A 108 13.30 -23.58 15.45
N LEU A 109 12.79 -24.33 16.42
CA LEU A 109 13.13 -24.21 17.83
C LEU A 109 14.61 -24.57 18.02
N SER A 110 15.49 -23.57 18.02
CA SER A 110 16.87 -23.71 18.47
C SER A 110 16.97 -23.23 19.92
N GLY A 111 17.21 -24.15 20.84
CA GLY A 111 17.39 -23.90 22.28
C GLY A 111 17.29 -25.22 23.08
N THR A 112 18.38 -25.98 23.17
CA THR A 112 19.29 -26.09 24.35
C THR A 112 18.83 -27.07 25.43
N THR A 113 19.42 -28.27 25.42
CA THR A 113 19.82 -28.98 26.65
C THR A 113 21.16 -29.68 26.39
N GLU A 114 22.17 -29.23 27.12
CA GLU A 114 23.48 -29.84 27.26
C GLU A 114 23.36 -31.17 28.00
N THR A 115 23.96 -32.26 27.50
CA THR A 115 24.55 -33.31 28.36
C THR A 115 25.66 -34.05 27.62
N GLU A 116 26.78 -34.22 28.28
CA GLU A 116 28.02 -34.84 27.86
C GLU A 116 27.92 -36.34 27.52
N GLY A 117 28.88 -36.83 26.70
CA GLY A 117 29.45 -38.17 26.86
C GLY A 117 29.32 -39.13 25.67
N GLY A 118 30.42 -39.34 24.94
CA GLY A 118 30.67 -40.60 24.22
C GLY A 118 31.06 -40.46 22.74
N SER A 119 32.37 -40.43 22.46
CA SER A 119 32.96 -41.00 21.24
C SER A 119 33.45 -42.42 21.55
N PRO A 120 33.90 -43.29 20.61
CA PRO A 120 34.10 -43.11 19.16
C PRO A 120 33.68 -44.31 18.28
N ILE A 121 33.28 -44.16 17.00
CA ILE A 121 33.57 -45.14 15.92
C ILE A 121 33.64 -44.40 14.56
N LEU A 122 34.79 -44.49 13.87
CA LEU A 122 35.06 -44.08 12.47
C LEU A 122 34.68 -45.24 11.49
N PRO A 123 34.97 -45.18 10.18
CA PRO A 123 34.46 -44.29 9.12
C PRO A 123 33.97 -45.10 7.89
N GLU A 124 32.92 -44.70 7.19
CA GLU A 124 32.73 -45.15 5.78
C GLU A 124 32.16 -44.03 4.91
N THR A 125 33.03 -43.42 4.12
CA THR A 125 32.74 -42.95 2.76
C THR A 125 33.19 -44.07 1.80
N PRO A 126 32.68 -44.21 0.56
CA PRO A 126 32.52 -43.07 -0.36
C PRO A 126 31.46 -43.18 -1.51
N LEU A 127 31.39 -42.08 -2.26
CA LEU A 127 30.95 -41.95 -3.67
C LEU A 127 29.46 -41.83 -3.98
N THR A 128 28.99 -40.58 -4.14
CA THR A 128 28.57 -40.02 -5.44
C THR A 128 28.30 -38.53 -5.21
N GLY A 129 29.12 -37.63 -5.73
CA GLY A 129 28.99 -37.19 -7.11
C GLY A 129 28.49 -35.74 -7.08
N GLU A 130 29.45 -34.84 -7.05
CA GLU A 130 29.32 -33.39 -6.92
C GLU A 130 28.95 -32.82 -8.30
N ASP A 131 27.91 -31.97 -8.37
CA ASP A 131 28.05 -30.57 -8.80
C ASP A 131 26.71 -29.81 -8.90
N PRO A 132 26.72 -28.46 -8.82
CA PRO A 132 25.59 -27.63 -8.42
C PRO A 132 24.80 -27.09 -9.60
N LEU A 133 23.46 -27.05 -9.50
CA LEU A 133 22.61 -26.42 -10.52
C LEU A 133 22.20 -25.01 -10.09
N VAL A 134 22.88 -24.08 -10.75
CA VAL A 134 22.65 -22.64 -10.87
C VAL A 134 21.44 -22.35 -11.76
N ASN A 135 20.74 -21.25 -11.46
CA ASN A 135 19.72 -20.54 -12.24
C ASN A 135 18.34 -21.20 -12.47
N GLY A 136 17.34 -20.60 -11.85
CA GLY A 136 15.95 -20.72 -12.26
C GLY A 136 15.72 -20.01 -13.60
N GLU A 137 15.48 -20.79 -14.66
CA GLU A 137 14.92 -20.29 -15.90
C GLU A 137 13.93 -21.29 -16.49
N LEU A 138 12.71 -20.79 -16.68
CA LEU A 138 11.63 -21.17 -17.60
C LEU A 138 11.78 -22.48 -18.39
N SER A 139 10.93 -23.47 -18.08
CA SER A 139 10.48 -24.48 -19.05
C SER A 139 9.03 -24.23 -19.43
N ARG A 140 8.92 -23.72 -20.65
CA ARG A 140 7.77 -23.49 -21.50
C ARG A 140 7.16 -24.83 -21.90
N THR A 141 5.94 -25.14 -21.47
CA THR A 141 5.08 -26.12 -22.15
C THR A 141 3.95 -25.37 -22.83
N GLN A 142 4.06 -25.30 -24.15
CA GLN A 142 3.14 -24.71 -25.10
C GLN A 142 2.10 -25.77 -25.49
N GLY A 143 0.82 -25.39 -25.56
CA GLY A 143 -0.17 -26.10 -26.37
C GLY A 143 -1.43 -26.58 -25.65
N ALA A 144 -2.34 -25.67 -25.31
CA ALA A 144 -3.77 -25.91 -25.37
C ALA A 144 -4.47 -24.57 -25.58
N GLU A 145 -4.89 -24.34 -26.82
CA GLU A 145 -5.71 -23.20 -27.21
C GLU A 145 -7.07 -23.30 -26.54
N ALA A 146 -7.36 -22.35 -25.65
CA ALA A 146 -8.72 -21.93 -25.38
C ALA A 146 -8.74 -20.42 -25.63
N SER A 147 -9.23 -20.08 -26.82
CA SER A 147 -9.65 -18.74 -27.19
C SER A 147 -10.76 -18.30 -26.24
N ALA A 148 -10.38 -17.72 -25.10
CA ALA A 148 -11.27 -16.93 -24.27
C ALA A 148 -11.00 -15.46 -24.61
N THR A 149 -11.62 -15.03 -25.71
CA THR A 149 -12.06 -13.64 -25.87
C THR A 149 -13.01 -13.34 -24.71
N ASN A 150 -12.47 -13.02 -23.54
CA ASN A 150 -13.26 -12.39 -22.50
C ASN A 150 -13.27 -10.90 -22.80
N GLU A 151 -14.36 -10.52 -23.46
CA GLU A 151 -14.94 -9.20 -23.48
C GLU A 151 -15.05 -8.66 -22.04
N THR A 152 -13.97 -8.12 -21.49
CA THR A 152 -14.01 -7.34 -20.24
C THR A 152 -14.09 -5.84 -20.55
N GLU A 153 -14.82 -5.47 -21.60
CA GLU A 153 -15.05 -4.07 -21.96
C GLU A 153 -16.32 -3.47 -21.35
N ASN A 154 -17.07 -4.20 -20.51
CA ASN A 154 -18.35 -3.69 -19.97
C ASN A 154 -18.62 -3.91 -18.48
N ASN A 155 -17.59 -4.20 -17.68
CA ASN A 155 -17.71 -4.15 -16.21
C ASN A 155 -16.60 -3.27 -15.59
N VAL A 156 -16.45 -2.06 -16.15
CA VAL A 156 -15.86 -0.92 -15.43
C VAL A 156 -16.94 -0.26 -14.56
N SER A 157 -17.98 -1.01 -14.17
CA SER A 157 -19.01 -0.57 -13.25
C SER A 157 -18.36 -0.35 -11.89
N GLN A 158 -17.85 0.86 -11.78
CA GLN A 158 -17.47 1.58 -10.58
C GLN A 158 -16.64 0.72 -9.63
N ALA A 159 -15.34 0.58 -9.93
CA ALA A 159 -14.33 0.22 -8.94
C ALA A 159 -13.91 1.46 -8.13
N PRO A 160 -13.64 1.35 -6.80
CA PRO A 160 -13.39 2.54 -5.97
C PRO A 160 -12.31 3.43 -6.55
N PRO A 161 -12.37 4.76 -6.37
CA PRO A 161 -11.31 5.60 -6.86
C PRO A 161 -9.99 5.26 -6.15
N LEU A 162 -8.88 5.29 -6.89
CA LEU A 162 -7.55 5.35 -6.30
C LEU A 162 -7.47 6.63 -5.46
N LEU A 163 -7.12 6.49 -4.19
CA LEU A 163 -6.91 7.63 -3.30
C LEU A 163 -5.42 7.83 -3.02
N VAL A 164 -5.03 9.09 -2.81
CA VAL A 164 -3.68 9.48 -2.39
C VAL A 164 -3.77 10.21 -1.06
N ALA A 165 -3.12 9.67 -0.04
CA ALA A 165 -2.95 10.32 1.25
C ALA A 165 -1.55 10.96 1.31
N SER A 166 -1.50 12.28 1.44
CA SER A 166 -0.29 13.08 1.58
C SER A 166 -0.19 13.61 3.01
N VAL A 167 0.97 13.46 3.65
CA VAL A 167 1.28 14.05 4.96
C VAL A 167 2.62 14.75 4.87
N ILE A 168 2.69 15.98 5.39
CA ILE A 168 3.88 16.81 5.39
C ILE A 168 4.22 17.17 6.83
N ALA A 169 5.44 16.86 7.22
CA ALA A 169 6.07 17.34 8.44
C ALA A 169 7.07 18.46 8.13
N PRO A 170 7.09 19.55 8.92
CA PRO A 170 8.08 20.62 8.77
C PRO A 170 9.53 20.18 8.98
N THR A 171 9.74 19.15 9.80
CA THR A 171 11.07 18.62 10.16
C THR A 171 11.08 17.08 10.17
N SER A 172 12.27 16.50 10.08
CA SER A 172 12.45 15.03 10.13
C SER A 172 12.23 14.46 11.53
N SER A 173 12.41 15.28 12.57
CA SER A 173 12.13 14.92 13.97
C SER A 173 10.66 14.53 14.24
N GLU A 174 9.72 15.05 13.46
CA GLU A 174 8.28 14.72 13.54
C GLU A 174 7.90 13.46 12.73
N ALA A 175 8.87 12.70 12.20
CA ALA A 175 8.60 11.55 11.34
C ALA A 175 7.71 10.46 11.98
N GLY A 176 7.80 10.28 13.30
CA GLY A 176 6.94 9.33 14.03
C GLY A 176 5.47 9.75 13.98
N GLU A 177 5.19 11.02 14.25
CA GLU A 177 3.84 11.60 14.21
C GLU A 177 3.28 11.60 12.79
N ALA A 178 4.10 11.98 11.81
CA ALA A 178 3.71 11.99 10.40
C ALA A 178 3.37 10.58 9.87
N ARG A 179 4.11 9.54 10.27
CA ARG A 179 3.74 8.14 9.97
C ARG A 179 2.43 7.74 10.64
N GLY A 180 2.24 8.14 11.90
CA GLY A 180 1.00 7.89 12.63
C GLY A 180 -0.21 8.54 11.96
N LEU A 181 -0.07 9.78 11.50
CA LEU A 181 -1.11 10.50 10.77
C LEU A 181 -1.37 9.89 9.39
N ALA A 182 -0.32 9.51 8.66
CA ALA A 182 -0.45 8.81 7.39
C ALA A 182 -1.25 7.51 7.55
N ALA A 183 -0.94 6.69 8.56
CA ALA A 183 -1.69 5.47 8.86
C ALA A 183 -3.18 5.74 9.16
N ARG A 184 -3.49 6.84 9.86
CA ARG A 184 -4.89 7.25 10.09
C ARG A 184 -5.59 7.64 8.82
N LEU A 185 -4.96 8.43 7.94
CA LEU A 185 -5.53 8.79 6.64
C LEU A 185 -5.75 7.57 5.76
N GLU A 186 -4.86 6.58 5.82
CA GLU A 186 -5.08 5.31 5.12
C GLU A 186 -6.29 4.56 5.64
N MET A 187 -6.49 4.49 6.96
CA MET A 187 -7.69 3.87 7.54
C MET A 187 -8.95 4.59 7.07
N VAL A 188 -8.96 5.92 7.06
CA VAL A 188 -10.10 6.72 6.63
C VAL A 188 -10.36 6.57 5.12
N GLY A 189 -9.33 6.65 4.29
CA GLY A 189 -9.48 6.45 2.84
C GLY A 189 -9.97 5.04 2.50
N ARG A 190 -9.51 4.01 3.22
CA ARG A 190 -10.02 2.64 3.06
C ARG A 190 -11.46 2.50 3.51
N GLN A 191 -11.88 3.20 4.57
CA GLN A 191 -13.28 3.22 4.98
C GLN A 191 -14.15 3.85 3.89
N PHE A 192 -13.72 5.00 3.34
CA PHE A 192 -14.40 5.65 2.23
C PHE A 192 -14.56 4.72 1.02
N GLN A 193 -13.49 4.00 0.63
CA GLN A 193 -13.55 3.03 -0.48
C GLN A 193 -14.49 1.85 -0.21
N ARG A 194 -14.60 1.39 1.05
CA ARG A 194 -15.54 0.31 1.43
C ARG A 194 -17.00 0.78 1.35
N GLU A 195 -17.28 1.97 1.85
CA GLU A 195 -18.62 2.57 1.80
C GLU A 195 -19.05 2.79 0.34
N TRP A 196 -18.14 3.33 -0.48
CA TRP A 196 -18.37 3.53 -1.90
C TRP A 196 -18.65 2.21 -2.64
N ALA A 197 -17.90 1.14 -2.35
CA ALA A 197 -18.15 -0.18 -2.94
C ALA A 197 -19.50 -0.78 -2.48
N ALA A 198 -19.93 -0.51 -1.25
CA ALA A 198 -21.20 -0.99 -0.73
C ALA A 198 -22.41 -0.25 -1.32
N GLU A 199 -22.29 1.05 -1.58
CA GLU A 199 -23.33 1.86 -2.24
C GLU A 199 -23.57 1.38 -3.69
N GLN A 200 -22.51 1.00 -4.40
CA GLN A 200 -22.62 0.46 -5.76
C GLN A 200 -23.40 -0.86 -5.82
N LEU A 201 -23.20 -1.76 -4.85
CA LEU A 201 -23.95 -3.03 -4.79
C LEU A 201 -25.44 -2.81 -4.53
N GLN A 202 -25.80 -1.82 -3.71
CA GLN A 202 -27.22 -1.51 -3.43
C GLN A 202 -27.93 -0.86 -4.61
N ALA A 203 -27.21 -0.11 -5.46
CA ALA A 203 -27.76 0.48 -6.67
C ALA A 203 -28.04 -0.58 -7.75
N GLU A 204 -27.17 -1.60 -7.87
CA GLU A 204 -27.36 -2.70 -8.83
C GLU A 204 -28.57 -3.58 -8.51
N ASP A 205 -28.92 -3.76 -7.23
CA ASP A 205 -30.10 -4.53 -6.81
C ASP A 205 -31.43 -3.80 -7.10
N HIS A 206 -31.43 -2.45 -7.22
CA HIS A 206 -32.67 -1.66 -7.38
C HIS A 206 -33.09 -1.48 -8.85
N ASP A 207 -32.17 -1.60 -9.80
CA ASP A 207 -32.44 -1.49 -11.24
C ASP A 207 -32.97 -2.80 -11.88
N GLY A 208 -33.14 -3.86 -11.07
CA GLY A 208 -33.58 -5.19 -11.52
C GLY A 208 -35.08 -5.49 -11.42
N GLU A 209 -35.91 -4.57 -10.90
CA GLU A 209 -37.31 -4.86 -10.56
C GLU A 209 -38.38 -4.22 -11.49
N ASP A 210 -37.97 -3.46 -12.51
CA ASP A 210 -38.88 -2.83 -13.50
C ASP A 210 -38.77 -3.46 -14.92
N GLY A 211 -38.99 -4.78 -15.02
CA GLY A 211 -39.00 -5.55 -16.28
C GLY A 211 -40.25 -6.40 -16.49
#